data_AF-A0A7Y5JJ47-F1
#
_entry.id   AF-A0A7Y5JJ47-F1
#
_cell.length_a   1.000
_cell.length_b   1.000
_cell.length_c   1.000
_cell.angle_alpha   90.00
_cell.angle_beta   90.00
_cell.angle_gamma   90.00
#
_symmetry.space_group_name_H-M   'P 1'
#
loop_
_entity.id
_entity.type
_entity.pdbx_description
1 polymer ?
#
loop_
_entity_poly.entity_id
_entity_poly.type
_entity_poly.pdbx_seq_one_letter_code
_entity_poly.pdbx_strand_id
1 'polypeptide(L)'
;GRGRLHADFTRNFGAGWQLDAIFGYYTDRNFRREFYENEYDANLPSNTFLLLTKRYGEFNAFLLAAPRINEFENRTEYLPTLGFDVSRTRVGDFGLQFSGHTEVSLLRFRPADNDPRRAISAVRVDSANWFNLPLDLRWFTLDPFAGARATVARDFLTLPQGSSRPGLSPDGTFPGLAPGVDRRSGLLYRLLPFFGLHAQTFFTGVFPQARVPGLGIDGLRHVVMPYVRYTNVAFNSLDEIRERAFIPFDEVDVLDEFHEVRLGLRNRLQTRQGSGENRRTVDYLDLMVELPVYPHPRRDNNNRVFGTLELAGIWRPAPGFAIATQGFFDLYEGTFIRANASFNVDFTDVIRGSLYYRLLRDVHQVVGINVELTLSEVYGVRFQQEYDLELGKFRDTRIELTRDILEAFTIGFVFVRDASQGDLGFYVSLAATFAGPGGSGNLLR
;
A
#
# COMPACT_ATOMS: atom_id res chain seq x y z
N GLY A 1 33.64 6.64 9.60
CA GLY A 1 32.53 7.59 9.84
C GLY A 1 31.24 6.90 9.46
N ARG A 2 30.14 7.24 10.13
CA ARG A 2 28.81 6.68 9.84
C ARG A 2 27.96 7.72 9.12
N GLY A 3 27.17 7.30 8.14
CA GLY A 3 26.43 8.24 7.30
C GLY A 3 25.38 7.58 6.43
N ARG A 4 24.55 8.42 5.82
CA ARG A 4 23.52 8.08 4.83
C ARG A 4 23.70 8.95 3.60
N LEU A 5 23.48 8.34 2.43
CA LEU A 5 23.21 9.06 1.20
C LEU A 5 21.81 8.66 0.72
N HIS A 6 20.97 9.64 0.47
CA HIS A 6 19.62 9.45 -0.03
C HIS A 6 19.37 10.44 -1.16
N ALA A 7 18.85 9.95 -2.28
CA ALA A 7 18.47 10.77 -3.41
C ALA A 7 17.23 10.21 -4.08
N ASP A 8 16.24 11.07 -4.30
CA ASP A 8 15.03 10.77 -5.05
C ASP A 8 15.02 11.64 -6.30
N PHE A 9 14.67 11.03 -7.45
CA PHE A 9 14.59 11.72 -8.72
C PHE A 9 13.38 11.22 -9.51
N THR A 10 12.46 12.13 -9.82
CA THR A 10 11.34 11.86 -10.71
C THR A 10 11.35 12.87 -11.85
N ARG A 11 11.25 12.36 -13.09
CA ARG A 11 11.17 13.20 -14.29
C ARG A 11 10.18 12.64 -15.30
N ASN A 12 9.23 13.48 -15.70
CA ASN A 12 8.40 13.25 -16.87
C ASN A 12 9.06 13.90 -18.10
N PHE A 13 9.32 13.12 -19.15
CA PHE A 13 9.97 13.59 -20.39
C PHE A 13 8.95 13.98 -21.49
N GLY A 14 7.66 13.88 -21.20
CA GLY A 14 6.60 14.05 -22.19
C GLY A 14 6.37 12.77 -23.02
N ALA A 15 5.33 12.81 -23.85
CA ALA A 15 4.89 11.69 -24.69
C ALA A 15 4.69 10.37 -23.92
N GLY A 16 4.37 10.42 -22.62
CA GLY A 16 4.15 9.24 -21.78
C GLY A 16 5.42 8.57 -21.23
N TRP A 17 6.60 9.19 -21.35
CA TRP A 17 7.83 8.71 -20.70
C TRP A 17 7.98 9.30 -19.29
N GLN A 18 8.27 8.44 -18.32
CA GLN A 18 8.56 8.85 -16.94
C GLN A 18 9.71 8.00 -16.36
N LEU A 19 10.65 8.67 -15.71
CA LEU A 19 11.75 8.05 -14.97
C LEU A 19 11.59 8.38 -13.48
N ASP A 20 11.56 7.33 -12.66
CA ASP A 20 11.62 7.39 -11.21
C ASP A 20 12.88 6.66 -10.75
N ALA A 21 13.69 7.31 -9.91
CA ALA A 21 14.88 6.72 -9.35
C ALA A 21 15.00 7.10 -7.87
N ILE A 22 15.28 6.10 -7.05
CA ILE A 22 15.61 6.27 -5.64
C ILE A 22 16.96 5.61 -5.41
N PHE A 23 17.86 6.32 -4.73
CA PHE A 23 19.13 5.81 -4.27
C PHE A 23 19.22 5.97 -2.75
N GLY A 24 19.43 4.86 -2.05
CA GLY A 24 19.56 4.83 -0.59
C GLY A 24 20.75 3.98 -0.18
N TYR A 25 21.76 4.62 0.39
CA TYR A 25 22.96 3.99 0.94
C TYR A 25 23.12 4.34 2.41
N TYR A 26 23.46 3.35 3.22
CA TYR A 26 23.80 3.51 4.63
C TYR A 26 25.12 2.81 4.92
N THR A 27 25.90 3.37 5.84
CA THR A 27 27.19 2.80 6.22
C THR A 27 27.08 1.48 6.98
N ASP A 28 25.98 1.26 7.71
CA ASP A 28 25.80 0.08 8.55
C ASP A 28 24.32 -0.22 8.84
N ARG A 29 24.05 -1.45 9.27
CA ARG A 29 22.71 -1.97 9.56
C ARG A 29 21.98 -1.22 10.68
N ASN A 30 22.70 -0.64 11.63
CA ASN A 30 22.11 0.02 12.78
C ASN A 30 21.92 1.53 12.54
N PHE A 31 22.41 2.06 11.42
CA PHE A 31 22.38 3.51 11.15
C PHE A 31 20.95 4.05 11.20
N ARG A 32 20.00 3.38 10.54
CA ARG A 32 18.60 3.79 10.58
C ARG A 32 18.00 3.65 11.96
N ARG A 33 18.24 2.54 12.66
CA ARG A 33 17.72 2.34 14.02
C ARG A 33 18.20 3.43 14.98
N GLU A 34 19.45 3.86 14.85
CA GLU A 34 20.07 4.80 15.79
C GLU A 34 19.89 6.28 15.42
N PHE A 35 19.64 6.62 14.15
CA PHE A 35 19.50 8.03 13.73
C PHE A 35 18.17 8.37 13.04
N TYR A 36 17.39 7.36 12.64
CA TYR A 36 16.14 7.48 11.87
C TYR A 36 15.12 6.40 12.32
N GLU A 37 14.91 6.23 13.63
CA GLU A 37 14.09 5.15 14.19
C GLU A 37 12.67 5.18 13.65
N ASN A 38 12.06 6.37 13.51
CA ASN A 38 10.75 6.51 12.88
C ASN A 38 10.68 5.87 11.47
N GLU A 39 11.75 5.93 10.68
CA GLU A 39 11.81 5.24 9.39
C GLU A 39 11.99 3.73 9.59
N TYR A 40 12.82 3.31 10.55
CA TYR A 40 13.09 1.91 10.89
C TYR A 40 11.84 1.19 11.41
N ASP A 41 11.12 1.79 12.35
CA ASP A 41 9.88 1.29 12.96
C ASP A 41 8.72 1.26 11.97
N ALA A 42 8.66 2.26 11.08
CA ALA A 42 7.73 2.24 9.95
C ALA A 42 8.10 1.16 8.90
N ASN A 43 9.21 0.44 9.10
CA ASN A 43 9.79 -0.54 8.18
C ASN A 43 9.86 -0.01 6.75
N LEU A 44 10.18 1.28 6.59
CA LEU A 44 10.24 1.88 5.27
C LEU A 44 11.31 1.15 4.47
N PRO A 45 10.99 0.64 3.27
CA PRO A 45 11.96 -0.11 2.51
C PRO A 45 13.08 0.84 2.03
N SER A 46 14.33 0.45 2.24
CA SER A 46 15.57 1.09 1.77
C SER A 46 15.76 0.86 0.26
N ASN A 47 14.74 1.26 -0.50
CA ASN A 47 14.61 0.92 -1.89
C ASN A 47 15.64 1.71 -2.71
N THR A 48 16.65 1.04 -3.26
CA THR A 48 17.38 1.58 -4.41
C THR A 48 16.81 0.98 -5.68
N PHE A 49 16.30 1.83 -6.57
CA PHE A 49 15.87 1.39 -7.88
C PHE A 49 15.93 2.53 -8.91
N LEU A 50 15.89 2.11 -10.18
CA LEU A 50 15.60 2.93 -11.33
C LEU A 50 14.43 2.28 -12.08
N LEU A 51 13.37 3.04 -12.31
CA LEU A 51 12.17 2.63 -13.03
C LEU A 51 11.92 3.60 -14.17
N LEU A 52 12.07 3.12 -15.41
CA LEU A 52 11.68 3.85 -16.61
C LEU A 52 10.36 3.28 -17.12
N THR A 53 9.35 4.13 -17.26
CA THR A 53 8.03 3.75 -17.77
C THR A 53 7.70 4.48 -19.06
N LYS A 54 6.97 3.80 -19.93
CA LYS A 54 6.41 4.32 -21.18
C LYS A 54 4.94 3.96 -21.25
N ARG A 55 4.08 4.97 -21.13
CA ARG A 55 2.62 4.84 -21.21
C ARG A 55 2.09 5.32 -22.55
N TYR A 56 1.16 4.57 -23.13
CA TYR A 56 0.45 4.94 -24.34
C TYR A 56 -0.97 4.35 -24.32
N GLY A 57 -1.98 5.18 -24.04
CA GLY A 57 -3.35 4.73 -23.84
C GLY A 57 -3.44 3.68 -22.73
N GLU A 58 -3.93 2.50 -23.08
CA GLU A 58 -4.09 1.35 -22.17
C GLU A 58 -2.82 0.50 -21.98
N PHE A 59 -1.72 0.86 -22.65
CA PHE A 59 -0.46 0.12 -22.63
C PHE A 59 0.58 0.80 -21.73
N ASN A 60 1.31 0.00 -20.95
CA ASN A 60 2.44 0.43 -20.14
C ASN A 60 3.61 -0.51 -20.35
N ALA A 61 4.76 0.00 -20.81
CA ALA A 61 6.01 -0.74 -20.80
C ALA A 61 6.93 -0.18 -19.71
N PHE A 62 7.68 -1.04 -19.03
CA PHE A 62 8.61 -0.60 -18.01
C PHE A 62 9.94 -1.36 -18.02
N LEU A 63 11.01 -0.67 -17.62
CA LEU A 63 12.32 -1.21 -17.31
C LEU A 63 12.63 -0.88 -15.86
N LEU A 64 12.84 -1.92 -15.05
CA LEU A 64 13.23 -1.82 -13.65
C LEU A 64 14.66 -2.34 -13.47
N ALA A 65 15.46 -1.57 -12.75
CA ALA A 65 16.73 -2.01 -12.17
C ALA A 65 16.72 -1.74 -10.67
N ALA A 66 16.71 -2.78 -9.85
CA ALA A 66 16.68 -2.69 -8.39
C ALA A 66 17.84 -3.49 -7.78
N PRO A 67 19.06 -2.91 -7.72
CA PRO A 67 20.22 -3.55 -7.12
C PRO A 67 20.13 -3.56 -5.60
N ARG A 68 20.86 -4.47 -4.95
CA ARG A 68 21.11 -4.40 -3.52
C ARG A 68 22.36 -3.56 -3.27
N ILE A 69 22.16 -2.34 -2.79
CA ILE A 69 23.24 -1.41 -2.43
C ILE A 69 23.79 -1.68 -1.02
N ASN A 70 22.92 -2.03 -0.07
CA ASN A 70 23.30 -2.21 1.33
C ASN A 70 23.63 -3.68 1.63
N GLU A 71 24.89 -3.96 2.00
CA GLU A 71 25.41 -5.34 2.11
C GLU A 71 24.88 -6.14 3.30
N PHE A 72 24.30 -5.45 4.27
CA PHE A 72 23.69 -6.03 5.46
C PHE A 72 22.21 -6.41 5.27
N GLU A 73 21.66 -6.26 4.06
CA GLU A 73 20.28 -6.61 3.75
C GLU A 73 20.20 -7.92 2.95
N ASN A 74 19.20 -8.74 3.28
CA ASN A 74 18.77 -9.83 2.43
C ASN A 74 17.85 -9.26 1.37
N ARG A 75 18.17 -9.50 0.09
CA ARG A 75 17.41 -8.88 -1.00
C ARG A 75 17.44 -9.69 -2.28
N THR A 76 16.31 -9.74 -2.96
CA THR A 76 16.24 -10.12 -4.37
C THR A 76 16.51 -8.90 -5.24
N GLU A 77 17.56 -8.95 -6.05
CA GLU A 77 17.88 -7.95 -7.07
C GLU A 77 17.10 -8.24 -8.35
N TYR A 78 16.63 -7.17 -9.01
CA TYR A 78 15.99 -7.20 -10.33
C TYR A 78 16.90 -6.45 -11.30
N LEU A 79 17.75 -7.16 -12.05
CA LEU A 79 18.85 -6.52 -12.83
C LEU A 79 19.04 -7.13 -14.22
N PRO A 80 18.23 -6.74 -15.23
CA PRO A 80 17.02 -5.91 -15.12
C PRO A 80 15.74 -6.76 -15.10
N THR A 81 14.61 -6.08 -14.89
CA THR A 81 13.28 -6.55 -15.24
C THR A 81 12.70 -5.68 -16.36
N LEU A 82 12.22 -6.32 -17.41
CA LEU A 82 11.44 -5.69 -18.47
C LEU A 82 9.99 -6.13 -18.32
N GLY A 83 9.04 -5.20 -18.35
CA GLY A 83 7.64 -5.53 -18.22
C GLY A 83 6.73 -4.77 -19.19
N PHE A 84 5.55 -5.35 -19.39
CA PHE A 84 4.51 -4.84 -20.27
C PHE A 84 3.13 -5.16 -19.70
N ASP A 85 2.32 -4.12 -19.54
CA ASP A 85 0.95 -4.19 -19.05
C ASP A 85 -0.03 -3.70 -20.11
N VAL A 86 -1.20 -4.35 -20.12
CA VAL A 86 -2.39 -3.93 -20.85
C VAL A 86 -3.52 -3.78 -19.84
N SER A 87 -4.13 -2.61 -19.75
CA SER A 87 -5.21 -2.33 -18.80
C SER A 87 -6.55 -2.24 -19.51
N ARG A 88 -7.46 -3.19 -19.25
CA ARG A 88 -8.88 -3.15 -19.64
C ARG A 88 -9.17 -2.67 -21.08
N THR A 89 -8.35 -3.11 -22.04
CA THR A 89 -8.56 -2.79 -23.46
C THR A 89 -9.82 -3.50 -23.97
N ARG A 90 -10.74 -2.77 -24.62
CA ARG A 90 -11.95 -3.39 -25.17
C ARG A 90 -11.61 -4.31 -26.34
N VAL A 91 -12.24 -5.49 -26.37
CA VAL A 91 -12.09 -6.49 -27.42
C VAL A 91 -13.46 -6.76 -28.04
N GLY A 92 -13.63 -6.35 -29.30
CA GLY A 92 -14.91 -6.43 -30.01
C GLY A 92 -15.97 -5.48 -29.43
N ASP A 93 -17.22 -5.67 -29.87
CA ASP A 93 -18.30 -4.70 -29.63
C ASP A 93 -19.22 -5.05 -28.45
N PHE A 94 -19.05 -6.23 -27.83
CA PHE A 94 -19.93 -6.73 -26.78
C PHE A 94 -19.46 -6.41 -25.34
N GLY A 95 -18.48 -5.50 -25.19
CA GLY A 95 -18.04 -5.00 -23.89
C GLY A 95 -16.98 -5.84 -23.18
N LEU A 96 -16.43 -6.88 -23.82
CA LEU A 96 -15.30 -7.65 -23.28
C LEU A 96 -14.07 -6.76 -23.11
N GLN A 97 -13.38 -6.88 -21.99
CA GLN A 97 -12.17 -6.14 -21.67
C GLN A 97 -11.03 -7.12 -21.45
N PHE A 98 -9.91 -6.93 -22.12
CA PHE A 98 -8.67 -7.67 -21.94
C PHE A 98 -7.73 -6.90 -21.03
N SER A 99 -7.11 -7.60 -20.08
CA SER A 99 -5.99 -7.09 -19.31
C SER A 99 -4.87 -8.11 -19.27
N GLY A 100 -3.64 -7.63 -19.19
CA GLY A 100 -2.46 -8.47 -19.16
C GLY A 100 -1.32 -7.81 -18.41
N HIS A 101 -0.48 -8.64 -17.81
CA HIS A 101 0.78 -8.27 -17.19
C HIS A 101 1.81 -9.30 -17.63
N THR A 102 2.96 -8.86 -18.15
CA THR A 102 4.06 -9.76 -18.54
C THR A 102 5.37 -9.14 -18.12
N GLU A 103 6.24 -9.94 -17.50
CA GLU A 103 7.59 -9.54 -17.13
C GLU A 103 8.65 -10.59 -17.51
N VAL A 104 9.85 -10.10 -17.78
CA VAL A 104 11.07 -10.88 -17.95
C VAL A 104 12.11 -10.33 -16.99
N SER A 105 12.56 -11.16 -16.05
CA SER A 105 13.36 -10.74 -14.90
C SER A 105 14.65 -11.55 -14.80
N LEU A 106 15.78 -10.84 -14.70
CA LEU A 106 17.04 -11.40 -14.21
C LEU A 106 17.08 -11.23 -12.69
N LEU A 107 16.78 -12.32 -11.99
CA LEU A 107 16.62 -12.33 -10.54
C LEU A 107 17.91 -12.81 -9.88
N ARG A 108 18.32 -12.14 -8.81
CA ARG A 108 19.44 -12.58 -7.98
C ARG A 108 19.17 -12.34 -6.51
N PHE A 109 19.03 -13.41 -5.75
CA PHE A 109 19.05 -13.32 -4.30
C PHE A 109 20.47 -13.02 -3.81
N ARG A 110 20.56 -11.99 -2.96
CA ARG A 110 21.76 -11.54 -2.28
C ARG A 110 21.56 -11.67 -0.77
N PRO A 111 22.27 -12.60 -0.11
CA PRO A 111 22.27 -12.70 1.34
C PRO A 111 23.02 -11.51 1.96
N ALA A 112 22.60 -11.12 3.16
CA ALA A 112 23.28 -10.16 4.01
C ALA A 112 24.64 -10.68 4.49
N ASP A 113 25.52 -9.80 4.92
CA ASP A 113 26.78 -10.19 5.56
C ASP A 113 26.54 -11.08 6.78
N ASN A 114 27.22 -12.24 6.78
CA ASN A 114 27.11 -13.32 7.76
C ASN A 114 25.80 -14.14 7.71
N ASP A 115 24.96 -13.93 6.70
CA ASP A 115 23.82 -14.83 6.46
C ASP A 115 24.33 -16.14 5.81
N PRO A 116 23.96 -17.32 6.35
CA PRO A 116 24.45 -18.60 5.85
C PRO A 116 23.85 -19.00 4.49
N ARG A 117 22.78 -18.32 4.04
CA ARG A 117 22.14 -18.61 2.76
C ARG A 117 23.08 -18.26 1.60
N ARG A 118 23.04 -19.06 0.55
CA ARG A 118 23.87 -18.84 -0.65
C ARG A 118 23.16 -17.91 -1.63
N ALA A 119 23.92 -17.02 -2.25
CA ALA A 119 23.44 -16.25 -3.39
C ALA A 119 23.02 -17.20 -4.52
N ILE A 120 21.88 -16.91 -5.12
CA ILE A 120 21.31 -17.70 -6.23
C ILE A 120 20.70 -16.74 -7.24
N SER A 121 20.73 -17.11 -8.51
CA SER A 121 20.16 -16.33 -9.59
C SER A 121 19.43 -17.21 -10.57
N ALA A 122 18.40 -16.65 -11.18
CA ALA A 122 17.59 -17.29 -12.21
C ALA A 122 17.10 -16.25 -13.22
N VAL A 123 16.75 -16.73 -14.40
CA VAL A 123 15.98 -15.94 -15.36
C VAL A 123 14.55 -16.41 -15.26
N ARG A 124 13.61 -15.49 -15.09
CA ARG A 124 12.17 -15.79 -15.04
C ARG A 124 11.42 -14.99 -16.09
N VAL A 125 10.42 -15.62 -16.70
CA VAL A 125 9.36 -14.99 -17.47
C VAL A 125 8.06 -15.27 -16.75
N ASP A 126 7.26 -14.26 -16.48
CA ASP A 126 5.95 -14.41 -15.88
C ASP A 126 4.92 -13.61 -16.67
N SER A 127 3.75 -14.20 -16.92
CA SER A 127 2.68 -13.55 -17.70
C SER A 127 1.32 -13.94 -17.16
N ALA A 128 0.50 -12.96 -16.76
CA ALA A 128 -0.89 -13.13 -16.34
C ALA A 128 -1.80 -12.38 -17.32
N ASN A 129 -2.77 -13.08 -17.92
CA ASN A 129 -3.68 -12.50 -18.89
C ASN A 129 -5.11 -12.93 -18.58
N TRP A 130 -6.05 -12.00 -18.66
CA TRP A 130 -7.44 -12.26 -18.33
C TRP A 130 -8.41 -11.36 -19.08
N PHE A 131 -9.66 -11.81 -19.13
CA PHE A 131 -10.77 -11.07 -19.68
C PHE A 131 -11.80 -10.78 -18.58
N ASN A 132 -12.41 -9.60 -18.66
CA ASN A 132 -13.54 -9.16 -17.86
C ASN A 132 -14.72 -8.88 -18.78
N LEU A 133 -15.95 -9.12 -18.30
CA LEU A 133 -17.17 -8.75 -19.02
C LEU A 133 -18.10 -7.97 -18.09
N PRO A 134 -17.94 -6.64 -17.94
CA PRO A 134 -18.81 -5.84 -17.09
C PRO A 134 -20.24 -5.77 -17.65
N LEU A 135 -21.22 -6.18 -16.86
CA LEU A 135 -22.64 -6.21 -17.19
C LEU A 135 -23.41 -5.34 -16.19
N ASP A 136 -24.02 -4.27 -16.69
CA ASP A 136 -24.94 -3.44 -15.92
C ASP A 136 -26.37 -3.98 -16.06
N LEU A 137 -26.81 -4.77 -15.09
CA LEU A 137 -28.18 -5.29 -15.04
C LEU A 137 -29.06 -4.38 -14.18
N ARG A 138 -30.39 -4.53 -14.31
CA ARG A 138 -31.35 -3.61 -13.66
C ARG A 138 -31.18 -3.50 -12.13
N TRP A 139 -30.86 -4.61 -11.47
CA TRP A 139 -30.83 -4.69 -10.01
C TRP A 139 -29.42 -4.88 -9.42
N PHE A 140 -28.42 -5.21 -10.23
CA PHE A 140 -27.06 -5.44 -9.78
C PHE A 140 -26.11 -5.29 -10.96
N THR A 141 -24.84 -4.99 -10.69
CA THR A 141 -23.78 -5.06 -11.70
C THR A 141 -22.99 -6.34 -11.49
N LEU A 142 -22.60 -6.97 -12.60
CA LEU A 142 -21.86 -8.23 -12.61
C LEU A 142 -20.58 -8.06 -13.45
N ASP A 143 -19.44 -8.44 -12.91
CA ASP A 143 -18.15 -8.40 -13.61
C ASP A 143 -17.46 -9.76 -13.46
N PRO A 144 -17.89 -10.79 -14.22
CA PRO A 144 -17.16 -12.05 -14.33
C PRO A 144 -15.80 -11.81 -14.99
N PHE A 145 -14.80 -12.56 -14.52
CA PHE A 145 -13.49 -12.57 -15.13
C PHE A 145 -12.91 -13.98 -15.20
N ALA A 146 -12.07 -14.22 -16.21
CA ALA A 146 -11.36 -15.49 -16.38
C ALA A 146 -10.03 -15.26 -17.10
N GLY A 147 -9.01 -16.01 -16.72
CA GLY A 147 -7.67 -15.85 -17.25
C GLY A 147 -6.73 -16.98 -16.85
N ALA A 148 -5.46 -16.79 -17.17
CA ALA A 148 -4.41 -17.70 -16.75
C ALA A 148 -3.10 -16.94 -16.51
N ARG A 149 -2.31 -17.44 -15.56
CA ARG A 149 -0.92 -17.01 -15.34
C ARG A 149 0.03 -18.14 -15.70
N ALA A 150 1.05 -17.83 -16.50
CA ALA A 150 2.12 -18.73 -16.85
C ALA A 150 3.45 -18.16 -16.35
N THR A 151 4.20 -18.97 -15.60
CA THR A 151 5.54 -18.62 -15.10
C THR A 151 6.53 -19.64 -15.64
N VAL A 152 7.65 -19.19 -16.18
CA VAL A 152 8.74 -20.04 -16.68
C VAL A 152 10.04 -19.54 -16.07
N ALA A 153 10.85 -20.43 -15.50
CA ALA A 153 12.15 -20.06 -14.97
C ALA A 153 13.26 -20.99 -15.48
N ARG A 154 14.44 -20.40 -15.67
CA ARG A 154 15.70 -21.12 -15.83
C ARG A 154 16.25 -21.39 -14.44
N ASP A 155 16.52 -22.67 -14.19
CA ASP A 155 16.90 -23.24 -12.91
C ASP A 155 15.72 -23.36 -11.93
N PHE A 156 15.66 -24.49 -11.25
CA PHE A 156 14.59 -24.83 -10.31
C PHE A 156 15.13 -25.70 -9.18
N LEU A 157 14.31 -25.91 -8.16
CA LEU A 157 14.61 -26.76 -7.03
C LEU A 157 14.03 -28.15 -7.26
N THR A 158 14.82 -29.20 -7.00
CA THR A 158 14.33 -30.56 -6.84
C THR A 158 14.18 -30.88 -5.37
N LEU A 159 13.03 -31.43 -5.02
CA LEU A 159 12.59 -31.65 -3.65
C LEU A 159 12.58 -33.16 -3.32
N PRO A 160 12.87 -33.56 -2.06
CA PRO A 160 12.62 -34.91 -1.60
C PRO A 160 11.15 -35.32 -1.77
N GLN A 161 10.90 -36.62 -1.99
CA GLN A 161 9.53 -37.12 -2.07
C GLN A 161 8.76 -36.82 -0.78
N GLY A 162 7.54 -36.29 -0.93
CA GLY A 162 6.66 -35.96 0.18
C GLY A 162 6.93 -34.63 0.88
N SER A 163 7.94 -33.86 0.47
CA SER A 163 8.16 -32.52 1.01
C SER A 163 7.25 -31.48 0.36
N SER A 164 6.85 -30.46 1.12
CA SER A 164 6.15 -29.28 0.60
C SER A 164 7.09 -28.36 -0.15
N ARG A 165 6.56 -27.58 -1.11
CA ARG A 165 7.33 -26.54 -1.79
C ARG A 165 7.75 -25.45 -0.81
N PRO A 166 8.96 -24.88 -0.95
CA PRO A 166 9.41 -23.80 -0.07
C PRO A 166 8.62 -22.51 -0.33
N GLY A 167 8.22 -21.85 0.75
CA GLY A 167 7.71 -20.48 0.72
C GLY A 167 8.84 -19.43 0.77
N LEU A 168 8.48 -18.17 0.99
CA LEU A 168 9.43 -17.12 1.34
C LEU A 168 9.81 -17.20 2.82
N SER A 169 10.99 -16.70 3.18
CA SER A 169 11.36 -16.48 4.59
C SER A 169 10.55 -15.32 5.20
N PRO A 170 10.55 -15.15 6.54
CA PRO A 170 9.83 -14.06 7.21
C PRO A 170 10.23 -12.65 6.74
N ASP A 171 11.44 -12.48 6.21
CA ASP A 171 11.94 -11.24 5.61
C ASP A 171 11.49 -11.04 4.14
N GLY A 172 10.64 -11.94 3.60
CA GLY A 172 10.10 -11.86 2.24
C GLY A 172 11.08 -12.28 1.15
N THR A 173 12.16 -12.98 1.49
CA THR A 173 13.22 -13.36 0.54
C THR A 173 13.40 -14.88 0.41
N PHE A 174 14.40 -15.32 -0.36
CA PHE A 174 14.72 -16.74 -0.53
C PHE A 174 15.14 -17.36 0.81
N PRO A 175 14.50 -18.45 1.29
CA PRO A 175 14.77 -19.04 2.60
C PRO A 175 16.09 -19.83 2.65
N GLY A 176 16.78 -20.02 1.51
CA GLY A 176 17.92 -20.92 1.40
C GLY A 176 17.54 -22.33 0.95
N LEU A 177 18.53 -23.19 0.79
CA LEU A 177 18.32 -24.60 0.43
C LEU A 177 18.18 -25.43 1.69
N ALA A 178 17.02 -26.06 1.86
CA ALA A 178 16.81 -27.05 2.93
C ALA A 178 17.62 -28.33 2.66
N PRO A 179 17.92 -29.14 3.69
CA PRO A 179 18.56 -30.44 3.49
C PRO A 179 17.81 -31.33 2.49
N GLY A 180 18.52 -31.88 1.51
CA GLY A 180 17.93 -32.71 0.45
C GLY A 180 17.26 -31.95 -0.69
N VAL A 181 17.22 -30.60 -0.64
CA VAL A 181 16.78 -29.76 -1.74
C VAL A 181 17.98 -29.37 -2.59
N ASP A 182 17.95 -29.76 -3.86
CA ASP A 182 19.02 -29.47 -4.81
C ASP A 182 18.57 -28.47 -5.88
N ARG A 183 19.48 -27.60 -6.30
CA ARG A 183 19.28 -26.76 -7.49
C ARG A 183 19.60 -27.57 -8.75
N ARG A 184 18.71 -27.51 -9.75
CA ARG A 184 18.93 -28.09 -11.07
C ARG A 184 18.85 -27.02 -12.15
N SER A 185 19.71 -27.12 -13.15
CA SER A 185 19.60 -26.29 -14.34
C SER A 185 18.72 -26.94 -15.39
N GLY A 186 17.80 -26.15 -15.94
CA GLY A 186 16.75 -26.59 -16.86
C GLY A 186 15.62 -25.58 -16.89
N LEU A 187 14.53 -25.92 -17.57
CA LEU A 187 13.32 -25.11 -17.60
C LEU A 187 12.26 -25.74 -16.71
N LEU A 188 11.69 -24.93 -15.82
CA LEU A 188 10.46 -25.24 -15.10
C LEU A 188 9.39 -24.25 -15.55
N TYR A 189 8.16 -24.73 -15.75
CA TYR A 189 7.02 -23.89 -16.04
C TYR A 189 5.87 -24.23 -15.09
N ARG A 190 5.02 -23.23 -14.85
CA ARG A 190 3.77 -23.35 -14.10
C ARG A 190 2.66 -22.62 -14.84
N LEU A 191 1.50 -23.27 -14.95
CA LEU A 191 0.26 -22.67 -15.41
C LEU A 191 -0.75 -22.61 -14.25
N LEU A 192 -1.35 -21.45 -14.04
CA LEU A 192 -2.37 -21.15 -13.05
C LEU A 192 -3.60 -20.54 -13.74
N PRO A 193 -4.59 -21.35 -14.19
CA PRO A 193 -5.87 -20.83 -14.62
C PRO A 193 -6.64 -20.25 -13.44
N PHE A 194 -7.31 -19.12 -13.65
CA PHE A 194 -8.13 -18.48 -12.63
C PHE A 194 -9.41 -17.90 -13.21
N PHE A 195 -10.43 -17.81 -12.37
CA PHE A 195 -11.68 -17.17 -12.71
C PHE A 195 -12.32 -16.58 -11.46
N GLY A 196 -13.27 -15.68 -11.68
CA GLY A 196 -13.96 -15.04 -10.59
C GLY A 196 -15.16 -14.22 -11.04
N LEU A 197 -15.78 -13.60 -10.05
CA LEU A 197 -17.00 -12.83 -10.21
C LEU A 197 -16.99 -11.69 -9.20
N HIS A 198 -17.20 -10.47 -9.66
CA HIS A 198 -17.59 -9.37 -8.79
C HIS A 198 -19.06 -9.02 -9.02
N ALA A 199 -19.88 -9.08 -7.98
CA ALA A 199 -21.29 -8.73 -8.03
C ALA A 199 -21.58 -7.68 -6.96
N GLN A 200 -22.32 -6.63 -7.32
CA GLN A 200 -22.69 -5.58 -6.37
C GLN A 200 -24.08 -5.03 -6.70
N THR A 201 -24.78 -4.54 -5.69
CA THR A 201 -26.03 -3.79 -5.84
C THR A 201 -26.02 -2.60 -4.89
N PHE A 202 -27.00 -1.70 -5.01
CA PHE A 202 -27.18 -0.62 -4.07
C PHE A 202 -28.65 -0.41 -3.73
N PHE A 203 -28.90 -0.07 -2.47
CA PHE A 203 -30.20 0.37 -1.97
C PHE A 203 -30.06 1.80 -1.51
N THR A 204 -31.04 2.64 -1.80
CA THR A 204 -31.01 4.04 -1.37
C THR A 204 -32.30 4.47 -0.69
N GLY A 205 -32.16 5.21 0.41
CA GLY A 205 -33.24 5.89 1.12
C GLY A 205 -32.94 7.37 1.22
N VAL A 206 -33.94 8.22 0.98
CA VAL A 206 -33.81 9.68 1.08
C VAL A 206 -34.72 10.18 2.20
N PHE A 207 -34.17 11.04 3.07
CA PHE A 207 -34.83 11.64 4.22
C PHE A 207 -34.71 13.18 4.12
N PRO A 208 -35.49 13.85 3.27
CA PRO A 208 -35.40 15.30 3.04
C PRO A 208 -35.73 16.15 4.28
N GLN A 209 -36.46 15.57 5.23
CA GLN A 209 -36.89 16.20 6.47
C GLN A 209 -35.81 16.25 7.55
N ALA A 210 -34.77 15.43 7.45
CA ALA A 210 -33.66 15.43 8.39
C ALA A 210 -32.86 16.73 8.24
N ARG A 211 -32.99 17.65 9.18
CA ARG A 211 -32.28 18.95 9.17
C ARG A 211 -31.70 19.22 10.54
N VAL A 212 -30.38 19.26 10.61
CA VAL A 212 -29.63 19.59 11.83
C VAL A 212 -28.50 20.54 11.42
N PRO A 213 -28.78 21.86 11.33
CA PRO A 213 -27.80 22.84 10.82
C PRO A 213 -26.48 22.83 11.58
N GLY A 214 -26.49 22.61 12.90
CA GLY A 214 -25.28 22.53 13.72
C GLY A 214 -24.35 21.36 13.37
N LEU A 215 -24.87 20.32 12.72
CA LEU A 215 -24.10 19.18 12.21
C LEU A 215 -23.89 19.26 10.69
N GLY A 216 -24.30 20.37 10.04
CA GLY A 216 -24.26 20.51 8.59
C GLY A 216 -25.18 19.53 7.85
N ILE A 217 -26.28 19.10 8.48
CA ILE A 217 -27.26 18.18 7.91
C ILE A 217 -28.42 18.96 7.28
N ASP A 218 -28.63 18.79 5.98
CA ASP A 218 -29.74 19.37 5.20
C ASP A 218 -30.28 18.35 4.19
N GLY A 219 -31.15 17.49 4.70
CA GLY A 219 -31.58 16.26 4.05
C GLY A 219 -30.49 15.18 4.13
N LEU A 220 -30.90 13.92 4.20
CA LEU A 220 -30.00 12.78 4.18
C LEU A 220 -30.33 11.84 3.02
N ARG A 221 -29.30 11.28 2.40
CA ARG A 221 -29.39 10.13 1.51
C ARG A 221 -28.51 9.03 2.05
N HIS A 222 -29.10 7.90 2.41
CA HIS A 222 -28.35 6.69 2.76
C HIS A 222 -28.26 5.81 1.51
N VAL A 223 -27.06 5.34 1.19
CA VAL A 223 -26.79 4.37 0.14
C VAL A 223 -26.10 3.18 0.80
N VAL A 224 -26.71 2.00 0.71
CA VAL A 224 -26.18 0.73 1.19
C VAL A 224 -25.76 -0.09 -0.02
N MET A 225 -24.50 -0.45 -0.10
CA MET A 225 -23.90 -1.18 -1.23
C MET A 225 -23.32 -2.50 -0.73
N PRO A 226 -24.11 -3.59 -0.72
CA PRO A 226 -23.55 -4.92 -0.55
C PRO A 226 -22.87 -5.38 -1.84
N TYR A 227 -21.74 -6.06 -1.68
CA TYR A 227 -21.02 -6.68 -2.79
C TYR A 227 -20.41 -8.01 -2.37
N VAL A 228 -20.17 -8.85 -3.37
CA VAL A 228 -19.46 -10.12 -3.24
C VAL A 228 -18.40 -10.19 -4.32
N ARG A 229 -17.19 -10.59 -3.93
CA ARG A 229 -16.12 -10.94 -4.86
C ARG A 229 -15.73 -12.39 -4.65
N TYR A 230 -15.91 -13.19 -5.69
CA TYR A 230 -15.48 -14.57 -5.77
C TYR A 230 -14.20 -14.65 -6.59
N THR A 231 -13.15 -15.29 -6.06
CA THR A 231 -11.88 -15.51 -6.76
C THR A 231 -11.45 -16.96 -6.59
N ASN A 232 -11.10 -17.62 -7.69
CA ASN A 232 -10.64 -18.99 -7.70
C ASN A 232 -9.44 -19.15 -8.65
N VAL A 233 -8.29 -19.56 -8.10
CA VAL A 233 -7.17 -20.12 -8.86
C VAL A 233 -7.36 -21.62 -8.85
N ALA A 234 -7.75 -22.15 -10.00
CA ALA A 234 -8.43 -23.44 -10.09
C ALA A 234 -7.48 -24.63 -9.98
N PHE A 235 -6.23 -24.45 -10.40
CA PHE A 235 -5.27 -25.52 -10.55
C PHE A 235 -3.85 -24.97 -10.54
N ASN A 236 -2.90 -25.76 -10.04
CA ASN A 236 -1.47 -25.52 -10.18
C ASN A 236 -0.78 -26.64 -10.94
N SER A 237 -0.27 -26.36 -12.15
CA SER A 237 0.41 -27.39 -12.96
C SER A 237 1.67 -27.97 -12.31
N LEU A 238 2.25 -27.31 -11.30
CA LEU A 238 3.34 -27.90 -10.54
C LEU A 238 2.88 -29.10 -9.71
N ASP A 239 1.59 -29.25 -9.40
CA ASP A 239 1.07 -30.35 -8.57
C ASP A 239 1.14 -31.71 -9.26
N GLU A 240 1.34 -31.72 -10.57
CA GLU A 240 1.66 -32.90 -11.37
C GLU A 240 3.15 -33.29 -11.27
N ILE A 241 4.01 -32.38 -10.80
CA ILE A 241 5.47 -32.55 -10.67
C ILE A 241 5.95 -32.08 -9.29
N ARG A 242 5.42 -32.71 -8.24
CA ARG A 242 5.57 -32.28 -6.84
C ARG A 242 7.01 -32.21 -6.35
N GLU A 243 7.92 -32.96 -6.96
CA GLU A 243 9.35 -32.95 -6.64
C GLU A 243 10.09 -31.74 -7.25
N ARG A 244 9.36 -30.77 -7.82
CA ARG A 244 9.93 -29.54 -8.40
C ARG A 244 9.25 -28.29 -7.86
N ALA A 245 10.05 -27.25 -7.64
CA ALA A 245 9.57 -25.93 -7.27
C ALA A 245 10.42 -24.84 -7.92
N PHE A 246 9.84 -23.65 -8.09
CA PHE A 246 10.63 -22.46 -8.36
C PHE A 246 11.54 -22.14 -7.17
N ILE A 247 12.62 -21.41 -7.45
CA ILE A 247 13.41 -20.78 -6.41
C ILE A 247 12.59 -19.55 -5.94
N PRO A 248 12.18 -19.46 -4.67
CA PRO A 248 11.30 -18.38 -4.23
C PRO A 248 12.08 -17.07 -4.06
N PHE A 249 12.11 -16.26 -5.12
CA PHE A 249 12.70 -14.92 -5.12
C PHE A 249 11.71 -13.86 -4.62
N ASP A 250 10.43 -14.05 -4.92
CA ASP A 250 9.31 -13.19 -4.55
C ASP A 250 7.98 -13.97 -4.54
N GLU A 251 6.86 -13.26 -4.38
CA GLU A 251 5.51 -13.82 -4.31
C GLU A 251 5.13 -14.63 -5.55
N VAL A 252 5.65 -14.29 -6.74
CA VAL A 252 5.31 -14.98 -7.98
C VAL A 252 5.69 -16.45 -7.89
N ASP A 253 6.87 -16.76 -7.36
CA ASP A 253 7.39 -18.12 -7.32
C ASP A 253 6.63 -19.05 -6.35
N VAL A 254 5.93 -18.47 -5.38
CA VAL A 254 5.19 -19.20 -4.32
C VAL A 254 3.67 -19.21 -4.52
N LEU A 255 3.16 -18.61 -5.61
CA LEU A 255 1.74 -18.70 -5.94
C LEU A 255 1.28 -20.16 -6.07
N ASP A 256 0.10 -20.40 -5.53
CA ASP A 256 -0.55 -21.70 -5.53
C ASP A 256 -2.05 -21.56 -5.82
N GLU A 257 -2.77 -22.69 -5.81
CA GLU A 257 -4.22 -22.71 -5.82
C GLU A 257 -4.80 -21.88 -4.67
N PHE A 258 -5.91 -21.21 -4.94
CA PHE A 258 -6.49 -20.26 -4.00
C PHE A 258 -7.99 -20.12 -4.22
N HIS A 259 -8.77 -20.06 -3.14
CA HIS A 259 -10.22 -19.91 -3.21
C HIS A 259 -10.70 -18.93 -2.13
N GLU A 260 -11.19 -17.77 -2.55
CA GLU A 260 -11.69 -16.72 -1.66
C GLU A 260 -13.08 -16.22 -2.10
N VAL A 261 -13.98 -16.08 -1.13
CA VAL A 261 -15.21 -15.31 -1.23
C VAL A 261 -15.09 -14.12 -0.30
N ARG A 262 -15.06 -12.91 -0.83
CA ARG A 262 -15.04 -11.67 -0.06
C ARG A 262 -16.43 -11.05 -0.04
N LEU A 263 -16.98 -10.91 1.16
CA LEU A 263 -18.27 -10.28 1.41
C LEU A 263 -18.03 -8.84 1.85
N GLY A 264 -18.67 -7.88 1.19
CA GLY A 264 -18.48 -6.46 1.48
C GLY A 264 -19.79 -5.73 1.68
N LEU A 265 -19.78 -4.76 2.58
CA LEU A 265 -20.88 -3.84 2.82
C LEU A 265 -20.35 -2.42 2.95
N ARG A 266 -20.74 -1.53 2.04
CA ARG A 266 -20.44 -0.11 2.12
C ARG A 266 -21.68 0.71 2.42
N ASN A 267 -21.61 1.52 3.48
CA ASN A 267 -22.65 2.42 3.93
C ASN A 267 -22.20 3.86 3.68
N ARG A 268 -22.91 4.57 2.82
CA ARG A 268 -22.65 5.97 2.51
C ARG A 268 -23.84 6.81 2.92
N LEU A 269 -23.66 7.69 3.90
CA LEU A 269 -24.64 8.70 4.29
C LEU A 269 -24.20 10.05 3.72
N GLN A 270 -25.08 10.68 2.96
CA GLN A 270 -24.78 11.92 2.26
C GLN A 270 -25.74 13.02 2.66
N THR A 271 -25.23 14.24 2.75
CA THR A 271 -26.00 15.46 3.05
C THR A 271 -25.67 16.54 2.03
N ARG A 272 -26.42 17.63 2.03
CA ARG A 272 -26.09 18.84 1.27
C ARG A 272 -25.37 19.83 2.18
N GLN A 273 -24.31 20.44 1.68
CA GLN A 273 -23.60 21.54 2.33
C GLN A 273 -23.39 22.69 1.33
N GLY A 274 -23.18 23.89 1.86
CA GLY A 274 -23.07 25.13 1.09
C GLY A 274 -24.41 25.83 0.86
N SER A 275 -24.36 27.04 0.29
CA SER A 275 -25.51 27.88 -0.01
C SER A 275 -25.51 28.33 -1.48
N GLY A 276 -26.69 28.64 -2.02
CA GLY A 276 -26.84 29.11 -3.41
C GLY A 276 -26.22 28.16 -4.44
N GLU A 277 -25.36 28.70 -5.30
CA GLU A 277 -24.64 27.95 -6.34
C GLU A 277 -23.55 27.01 -5.80
N ASN A 278 -23.09 27.22 -4.56
CA ASN A 278 -22.06 26.37 -3.92
C ASN A 278 -22.64 25.13 -3.22
N ARG A 279 -23.95 24.87 -3.38
CA ARG A 279 -24.62 23.73 -2.74
C ARG A 279 -24.18 22.43 -3.40
N ARG A 280 -23.54 21.55 -2.62
CA ARG A 280 -23.03 20.26 -3.09
C ARG A 280 -23.43 19.12 -2.17
N THR A 281 -23.57 17.93 -2.74
CA THR A 281 -23.69 16.69 -1.95
C THR A 281 -22.32 16.29 -1.43
N VAL A 282 -22.24 16.06 -0.12
CA VAL A 282 -21.02 15.61 0.56
C VAL A 282 -21.29 14.33 1.31
N ASP A 283 -20.24 13.52 1.49
CA ASP A 283 -20.30 12.31 2.30
C ASP A 283 -20.16 12.68 3.77
N TYR A 284 -21.29 12.61 4.46
CA TYR A 284 -21.36 12.76 5.91
C TYR A 284 -20.75 11.54 6.59
N LEU A 285 -21.04 10.33 6.11
CA LEU A 285 -20.42 9.08 6.55
C LEU A 285 -20.11 8.21 5.33
N ASP A 286 -18.94 7.60 5.30
CA ASP A 286 -18.61 6.48 4.42
C ASP A 286 -17.98 5.40 5.30
N LEU A 287 -18.57 4.21 5.32
CA LEU A 287 -18.13 3.09 6.14
C LEU A 287 -18.15 1.82 5.29
N MET A 288 -17.01 1.15 5.20
CA MET A 288 -16.83 -0.11 4.51
C MET A 288 -16.45 -1.19 5.52
N VAL A 289 -17.11 -2.34 5.38
CA VAL A 289 -16.82 -3.56 6.13
C VAL A 289 -16.61 -4.68 5.12
N GLU A 290 -15.47 -5.36 5.18
CA GLU A 290 -15.18 -6.53 4.35
C GLU A 290 -14.82 -7.76 5.19
N LEU A 291 -15.31 -8.91 4.78
CA LEU A 291 -15.03 -10.21 5.38
C LEU A 291 -14.56 -11.19 4.30
N PRO A 292 -13.27 -11.56 4.28
CA PRO A 292 -12.77 -12.68 3.49
C PRO A 292 -13.26 -14.01 4.08
N VAL A 293 -13.70 -14.93 3.22
CA VAL A 293 -14.13 -16.28 3.56
C VAL A 293 -13.38 -17.26 2.66
N TYR A 294 -12.80 -18.29 3.27
CA TYR A 294 -11.98 -19.30 2.60
C TYR A 294 -12.70 -20.65 2.61
N PRO A 295 -13.29 -21.08 1.48
CA PRO A 295 -13.99 -22.38 1.39
C PRO A 295 -13.06 -23.58 1.63
N HIS A 296 -11.75 -23.44 1.35
CA HIS A 296 -10.73 -24.45 1.64
C HIS A 296 -9.75 -23.93 2.71
N PRO A 297 -10.19 -23.76 3.97
CA PRO A 297 -9.41 -23.05 4.99
C PRO A 297 -8.08 -23.74 5.33
N ARG A 298 -7.99 -25.06 5.16
CA ARG A 298 -6.75 -25.81 5.39
C ARG A 298 -5.65 -25.45 4.40
N ARG A 299 -6.03 -25.20 3.14
CA ARG A 299 -5.12 -24.84 2.05
C ARG A 299 -4.85 -23.34 2.06
N ASP A 300 -5.91 -22.54 2.20
CA ASP A 300 -5.85 -21.12 1.84
C ASP A 300 -5.67 -20.18 3.05
N ASN A 301 -5.93 -20.63 4.28
CA ASN A 301 -5.94 -19.75 5.45
C ASN A 301 -5.68 -20.46 6.79
N ASN A 302 -4.67 -21.34 6.88
CA ASN A 302 -4.23 -21.94 8.16
C ASN A 302 -5.34 -22.56 9.02
N ASN A 303 -6.27 -23.29 8.41
CA ASN A 303 -7.48 -23.86 9.03
C ASN A 303 -8.51 -22.84 9.55
N ARG A 304 -8.38 -21.55 9.24
CA ARG A 304 -9.34 -20.49 9.57
C ARG A 304 -10.29 -20.25 8.38
N VAL A 305 -11.59 -20.37 8.62
CA VAL A 305 -12.64 -20.13 7.59
C VAL A 305 -12.74 -18.65 7.25
N PHE A 306 -12.64 -17.78 8.24
CA PHE A 306 -12.71 -16.34 8.06
C PHE A 306 -11.32 -15.73 8.01
N GLY A 307 -11.13 -14.77 7.12
CA GLY A 307 -9.99 -13.86 7.18
C GLY A 307 -10.18 -12.82 8.26
N THR A 308 -9.27 -11.85 8.26
CA THR A 308 -9.37 -10.66 9.09
C THR A 308 -10.54 -9.79 8.63
N LEU A 309 -11.39 -9.35 9.55
CA LEU A 309 -12.47 -8.41 9.26
C LEU A 309 -11.85 -7.03 9.02
N GLU A 310 -12.06 -6.48 7.83
CA GLU A 310 -11.52 -5.18 7.43
C GLU A 310 -12.58 -4.11 7.62
N LEU A 311 -12.20 -3.02 8.29
CA LEU A 311 -13.04 -1.87 8.56
C LEU A 311 -12.33 -0.62 8.03
N ALA A 312 -13.02 0.18 7.25
CA ALA A 312 -12.50 1.49 6.83
C ALA A 312 -13.64 2.50 6.81
N GLY A 313 -13.44 3.67 7.39
CA GLY A 313 -14.49 4.66 7.39
C GLY A 313 -14.03 6.09 7.64
N ILE A 314 -14.82 7.03 7.13
CA ILE A 314 -14.69 8.45 7.39
C ILE A 314 -16.06 8.99 7.77
N TRP A 315 -16.14 9.63 8.93
CA TRP A 315 -17.32 10.33 9.42
C TRP A 315 -17.00 11.81 9.57
N ARG A 316 -17.84 12.68 9.00
CA ARG A 316 -17.74 14.15 9.09
C ARG A 316 -18.92 14.68 9.90
N PRO A 317 -18.85 14.62 11.25
CA PRO A 317 -19.99 14.96 12.12
C PRO A 317 -20.41 16.42 12.02
N ALA A 318 -19.50 17.32 11.62
CA ALA A 318 -19.75 18.73 11.41
C ALA A 318 -18.69 19.32 10.47
N PRO A 319 -18.93 20.51 9.87
CA PRO A 319 -17.91 21.22 9.10
C PRO A 319 -16.63 21.43 9.92
N GLY A 320 -15.47 21.14 9.33
CA GLY A 320 -14.18 21.22 10.02
C GLY A 320 -13.86 20.04 10.94
N PHE A 321 -14.72 19.04 11.06
CA PHE A 321 -14.47 17.85 11.88
C PHE A 321 -14.53 16.57 11.06
N ALA A 322 -13.57 15.68 11.26
CA ALA A 322 -13.57 14.36 10.62
C ALA A 322 -12.96 13.27 11.51
N ILE A 323 -13.67 12.17 11.67
CA ILE A 323 -13.13 10.93 12.24
C ILE A 323 -12.80 9.99 11.07
N ALA A 324 -11.55 9.61 10.93
CA ALA A 324 -11.11 8.60 9.97
C ALA A 324 -10.64 7.36 10.72
N THR A 325 -10.98 6.17 10.22
CA THR A 325 -10.55 4.91 10.83
C THR A 325 -10.24 3.86 9.78
N GLN A 326 -9.27 3.02 10.10
CA GLN A 326 -8.98 1.78 9.39
C GLN A 326 -8.62 0.71 10.42
N GLY A 327 -9.16 -0.49 10.28
CA GLY A 327 -8.96 -1.58 11.24
C GLY A 327 -8.96 -2.94 10.57
N PHE A 328 -8.13 -3.83 11.09
CA PHE A 328 -7.99 -5.22 10.71
C PHE A 328 -8.21 -6.07 11.95
N PHE A 329 -9.41 -6.61 12.12
CA PHE A 329 -9.83 -7.33 13.32
C PHE A 329 -9.77 -8.85 13.11
N ASP A 330 -8.99 -9.55 13.93
CA ASP A 330 -8.92 -11.00 13.94
C ASP A 330 -10.14 -11.57 14.68
N LEU A 331 -11.02 -12.24 13.95
CA LEU A 331 -12.26 -12.81 14.49
C LEU A 331 -12.03 -13.99 15.45
N TYR A 332 -10.88 -14.66 15.38
CA TYR A 332 -10.55 -15.81 16.23
C TYR A 332 -9.86 -15.38 17.52
N GLU A 333 -9.00 -14.38 17.43
CA GLU A 333 -8.28 -13.83 18.59
C GLU A 333 -9.06 -12.72 19.31
N GLY A 334 -10.10 -12.16 18.67
CA GLY A 334 -10.96 -11.13 19.24
C GLY A 334 -10.25 -9.78 19.42
N THR A 335 -9.23 -9.50 18.61
CA THR A 335 -8.39 -8.31 18.73
C THR A 335 -8.03 -7.72 17.38
N PHE A 336 -7.61 -6.45 17.36
CA PHE A 336 -7.08 -5.81 16.17
C PHE A 336 -5.62 -6.23 15.92
N ILE A 337 -5.33 -6.66 14.70
CA ILE A 337 -3.96 -6.87 14.21
C ILE A 337 -3.31 -5.51 13.90
N ARG A 338 -4.11 -4.63 13.29
CA ARG A 338 -3.74 -3.25 12.99
C ARG A 338 -4.98 -2.38 13.14
N ALA A 339 -4.84 -1.23 13.78
CA ALA A 339 -5.90 -0.23 13.84
C ALA A 339 -5.33 1.19 13.78
N ASN A 340 -6.05 2.07 13.12
CA ASN A 340 -5.82 3.50 13.08
C ASN A 340 -7.17 4.19 13.29
N ALA A 341 -7.20 5.17 14.16
CA ALA A 341 -8.30 6.13 14.27
C ALA A 341 -7.73 7.53 14.42
N SER A 342 -8.24 8.50 13.68
CA SER A 342 -7.86 9.91 13.82
C SER A 342 -9.10 10.79 13.89
N PHE A 343 -9.14 11.67 14.89
CA PHE A 343 -10.07 12.77 14.98
C PHE A 343 -9.36 14.04 14.52
N ASN A 344 -9.81 14.58 13.40
CA ASN A 344 -9.22 15.73 12.72
C ASN A 344 -10.12 16.94 12.91
N VAL A 345 -9.48 18.06 13.21
CA VAL A 345 -10.08 19.36 13.39
C VAL A 345 -9.41 20.33 12.43
N ASP A 346 -10.20 21.01 11.62
CA ASP A 346 -9.82 22.11 10.75
C ASP A 346 -10.78 23.26 11.06
N PHE A 347 -10.41 24.01 12.10
CA PHE A 347 -11.23 25.07 12.65
C PHE A 347 -10.63 26.40 12.23
N THR A 348 -11.14 26.96 11.13
CA THR A 348 -10.61 28.16 10.45
C THR A 348 -9.18 27.97 9.93
N ASP A 349 -8.65 28.89 9.13
CA ASP A 349 -7.24 28.86 8.69
C ASP A 349 -6.23 29.07 9.86
N VAL A 350 -6.72 29.09 11.11
CA VAL A 350 -5.96 29.36 12.33
C VAL A 350 -5.55 28.09 13.06
N ILE A 351 -6.43 27.08 13.18
CA ILE A 351 -6.16 25.88 13.97
C ILE A 351 -6.44 24.63 13.14
N ARG A 352 -5.39 23.85 12.92
CA ARG A 352 -5.49 22.50 12.38
C ARG A 352 -4.94 21.53 13.41
N GLY A 353 -5.58 20.40 13.59
CA GLY A 353 -5.09 19.40 14.52
C GLY A 353 -5.67 18.03 14.31
N SER A 354 -4.98 17.04 14.84
CA SER A 354 -5.43 15.66 14.84
C SER A 354 -5.08 15.00 16.15
N LEU A 355 -6.04 14.36 16.81
CA LEU A 355 -5.78 13.33 17.82
C LEU A 355 -5.86 11.98 17.12
N TYR A 356 -4.84 11.14 17.24
CA TYR A 356 -4.82 9.83 16.59
C TYR A 356 -4.42 8.72 17.54
N TYR A 357 -4.88 7.53 17.21
CA TYR A 357 -4.53 6.26 17.82
C TYR A 357 -4.03 5.34 16.72
N ARG A 358 -2.89 4.68 16.99
CA ARG A 358 -2.30 3.67 16.10
C ARG A 358 -1.96 2.44 16.91
N LEU A 359 -2.40 1.29 16.41
CA LEU A 359 -2.05 -0.02 16.91
C LEU A 359 -1.44 -0.82 15.78
N LEU A 360 -0.26 -1.37 16.05
CA LEU A 360 0.32 -2.48 15.32
C LEU A 360 0.65 -3.56 16.35
N ARG A 361 -0.12 -4.65 16.32
CA ARG A 361 -0.03 -5.69 17.34
C ARG A 361 1.39 -6.25 17.45
N ASP A 362 1.83 -6.47 18.69
CA ASP A 362 3.16 -6.97 19.05
C ASP A 362 4.33 -6.04 18.64
N VAL A 363 4.03 -4.80 18.23
CA VAL A 363 5.03 -3.80 17.83
C VAL A 363 4.88 -2.51 18.62
N HIS A 364 3.73 -1.84 18.54
CA HIS A 364 3.47 -0.62 19.31
C HIS A 364 1.99 -0.26 19.37
N GLN A 365 1.62 0.45 20.43
CA GLN A 365 0.32 1.07 20.59
C GLN A 365 0.51 2.53 21.02
N VAL A 366 0.16 3.47 20.13
CA VAL A 366 0.47 4.90 20.30
C VAL A 366 -0.79 5.74 20.25
N VAL A 367 -0.90 6.70 21.16
CA VAL A 367 -1.82 7.84 21.05
C VAL A 367 -0.99 9.08 20.79
N GLY A 368 -1.32 9.82 19.74
CA GLY A 368 -0.62 11.03 19.39
C GLY A 368 -1.55 12.20 19.13
N ILE A 369 -1.01 13.40 19.30
CA ILE A 369 -1.69 14.64 18.96
C ILE A 369 -0.77 15.47 18.08
N ASN A 370 -1.33 16.05 17.02
CA ASN A 370 -0.72 17.07 16.19
C ASN A 370 -1.57 18.32 16.27
N VAL A 371 -0.95 19.48 16.45
CA VAL A 371 -1.61 20.78 16.44
C VAL A 371 -0.75 21.74 15.64
N GLU A 372 -1.36 22.44 14.69
CA GLU A 372 -0.77 23.53 13.92
C GLU A 372 -1.61 24.78 14.17
N LEU A 373 -0.93 25.83 14.61
CA LEU A 373 -1.51 27.11 14.96
C LEU A 373 -0.89 28.19 14.08
N THR A 374 -1.72 28.86 13.30
CA THR A 374 -1.35 30.12 12.62
C THR A 374 -1.54 31.26 13.61
N LEU A 375 -0.46 31.78 14.16
CA LEU A 375 -0.52 32.86 15.16
C LEU A 375 -0.71 34.23 14.48
N SER A 376 -0.14 34.41 13.28
CA SER A 376 -0.32 35.58 12.42
C SER A 376 0.04 35.22 10.97
N GLU A 377 -0.05 36.18 10.04
CA GLU A 377 0.38 36.00 8.63
C GLU A 377 1.86 35.60 8.47
N VAL A 378 2.67 35.75 9.53
CA VAL A 378 4.11 35.48 9.47
C VAL A 378 4.57 34.50 10.54
N TYR A 379 3.74 34.05 11.48
CA TYR A 379 4.14 33.13 12.54
C TYR A 379 3.25 31.90 12.60
N GLY A 380 3.88 30.73 12.65
CA GLY A 380 3.21 29.45 12.84
C GLY A 380 3.85 28.65 13.97
N VAL A 381 3.03 27.87 14.69
CA VAL A 381 3.51 26.90 15.68
C VAL A 381 2.97 25.53 15.33
N ARG A 382 3.85 24.53 15.28
CA ARG A 382 3.49 23.13 15.16
C ARG A 382 3.92 22.38 16.41
N PHE A 383 2.99 21.64 16.98
CA PHE A 383 3.19 20.80 18.14
C PHE A 383 2.79 19.37 17.79
N GLN A 384 3.66 18.41 18.07
CA GLN A 384 3.38 16.99 17.97
C GLN A 384 3.83 16.31 19.26
N GLN A 385 2.98 15.44 19.80
CA GLN A 385 3.29 14.61 20.94
C GLN A 385 2.72 13.21 20.76
N GLU A 386 3.54 12.21 20.99
CA GLU A 386 3.14 10.81 21.03
C GLU A 386 3.36 10.22 22.43
N TYR A 387 2.42 9.37 22.85
CA TYR A 387 2.49 8.57 24.05
C TYR A 387 2.34 7.10 23.68
N ASP A 388 3.32 6.31 24.06
CA ASP A 388 3.31 4.86 23.86
C ASP A 388 2.59 4.22 25.06
N LEU A 389 1.46 3.57 24.78
CA LEU A 389 0.60 2.94 25.77
C LEU A 389 1.21 1.64 26.32
N GLU A 390 2.03 0.94 25.54
CA GLU A 390 2.69 -0.29 25.96
C GLU A 390 3.88 0.01 26.87
N LEU A 391 4.66 1.04 26.54
CA LEU A 391 5.81 1.48 27.34
C LEU A 391 5.42 2.41 28.49
N GLY A 392 4.20 2.95 28.50
CA GLY A 392 3.70 3.86 29.53
C GLY A 392 4.45 5.20 29.59
N LYS A 393 5.03 5.65 28.47
CA LYS A 393 5.83 6.88 28.41
C LYS A 393 5.56 7.70 27.16
N PHE A 394 5.83 9.00 27.25
CA PHE A 394 5.94 9.84 26.06
C PHE A 394 7.07 9.34 25.18
N ARG A 395 6.81 9.23 23.88
CA ARG A 395 7.77 8.74 22.89
C ARG A 395 8.40 9.90 22.15
N ASP A 396 7.61 10.58 21.33
CA ASP A 396 8.07 11.67 20.48
C ASP A 396 7.43 13.00 20.86
N THR A 397 8.26 14.02 21.10
CA THR A 397 7.80 15.41 21.24
C THR A 397 8.48 16.24 20.16
N ARG A 398 7.71 16.95 19.34
CA ARG A 398 8.23 17.92 18.38
C ARG A 398 7.50 19.24 18.56
N ILE A 399 8.27 20.32 18.68
CA ILE A 399 7.77 21.69 18.73
C ILE A 399 8.51 22.49 17.68
N GLU A 400 7.79 23.12 16.79
CA GLU A 400 8.36 23.90 15.70
C GLU A 400 7.71 25.28 15.65
N LEU A 401 8.52 26.32 15.81
CA LEU A 401 8.13 27.71 15.62
C LEU A 401 8.65 28.15 14.26
N THR A 402 7.75 28.53 13.37
CA THR A 402 8.09 29.06 12.05
C THR A 402 7.83 30.54 11.96
N ARG A 403 8.67 31.23 11.19
CA ARG A 403 8.45 32.60 10.80
C ARG A 403 8.72 32.82 9.32
N ASP A 404 7.76 33.39 8.61
CA ASP A 404 7.94 33.83 7.23
C ASP A 404 8.66 35.19 7.19
N ILE A 405 9.65 35.29 6.32
CA ILE A 405 10.58 36.41 6.19
C ILE A 405 10.71 36.75 4.70
N LEU A 406 10.53 38.03 4.38
CA LEU A 406 10.75 38.59 3.03
C LEU A 406 9.91 37.91 1.92
N GLU A 407 8.74 37.36 2.24
CA GLU A 407 7.80 36.67 1.32
C GLU A 407 8.37 35.45 0.57
N ALA A 408 9.65 35.12 0.77
CA ALA A 408 10.38 34.10 0.02
C ALA A 408 11.11 33.10 0.92
N PHE A 409 11.21 33.35 2.23
CA PHE A 409 11.92 32.49 3.17
C PHE A 409 11.06 32.16 4.38
N THR A 410 11.17 30.93 4.86
CA THR A 410 10.61 30.50 6.15
C THR A 410 11.76 30.03 7.03
N ILE A 411 11.94 30.67 8.18
CA ILE A 411 12.85 30.17 9.22
C ILE A 411 12.06 29.33 10.22
N GLY A 412 12.58 28.15 10.57
CA GLY A 412 12.00 27.27 11.56
C GLY A 412 12.95 27.01 12.72
N PHE A 413 12.46 27.11 13.94
CA PHE A 413 13.15 26.67 15.16
C PHE A 413 12.46 25.42 15.65
N VAL A 414 13.17 24.30 15.64
CA VAL A 414 12.60 22.98 15.93
C VAL A 414 13.26 22.42 17.17
N PHE A 415 12.44 22.11 18.17
CA PHE A 415 12.80 21.22 19.26
C PHE A 415 12.25 19.83 18.97
N VAL A 416 13.10 18.81 19.12
CA VAL A 416 12.68 17.41 19.05
C VAL A 416 13.21 16.70 20.29
N ARG A 417 12.37 15.89 20.92
CA ARG A 417 12.75 14.95 21.96
C ARG A 417 12.20 13.59 21.59
N ASP A 418 13.10 12.61 21.54
CA ASP A 418 12.75 11.21 21.43
C ASP A 418 13.11 10.50 22.73
N ALA A 419 12.11 10.28 23.56
CA ALA A 419 12.24 9.64 24.86
C ALA A 419 12.29 8.11 24.79
N SER A 420 12.12 7.51 23.60
CA SER A 420 12.45 6.11 23.41
C SER A 420 13.97 5.90 23.49
N GLN A 421 14.74 6.82 22.90
CA GLN A 421 16.22 6.79 22.85
C GLN A 421 16.90 7.66 23.92
N GLY A 422 16.17 8.60 24.52
CA GLY A 422 16.76 9.59 25.44
C GLY A 422 17.43 10.76 24.72
N ASP A 423 17.06 10.98 23.46
CA ASP A 423 17.65 11.98 22.58
C ASP A 423 16.90 13.31 22.64
N LEU A 424 17.66 14.39 22.52
CA LEU A 424 17.17 15.76 22.56
C LEU A 424 17.92 16.59 21.52
N GLY A 425 17.18 17.21 20.61
CA GLY A 425 17.70 17.96 19.49
C GLY A 425 17.09 19.35 19.36
N PHE A 426 17.92 20.30 18.94
CA PHE A 426 17.50 21.64 18.52
C PHE A 426 18.00 21.89 17.10
N TYR A 427 17.10 22.28 16.21
CA TYR A 427 17.41 22.54 14.80
C TYR A 427 16.94 23.94 14.42
N VAL A 428 17.70 24.56 13.53
CA VAL A 428 17.27 25.76 12.80
C VAL A 428 17.16 25.36 11.33
N SER A 429 15.98 25.52 10.75
CA SER A 429 15.73 25.31 9.33
C SER A 429 15.56 26.66 8.63
N LEU A 430 16.02 26.74 7.38
CA LEU A 430 15.73 27.84 6.47
C LEU A 430 15.23 27.21 5.17
N ALA A 431 13.97 27.43 4.87
CA ALA A 431 13.36 27.04 3.61
C ALA A 431 13.19 28.28 2.73
N ALA A 432 13.43 28.13 1.42
CA ALA A 432 13.15 29.17 0.44
C ALA A 432 11.95 28.73 -0.41
N THR A 433 10.90 29.53 -0.42
CA THR A 433 9.67 29.29 -1.17
C THR A 433 9.71 30.17 -2.41
N PHE A 434 10.33 29.67 -3.49
CA PHE A 434 10.27 30.35 -4.78
C PHE A 434 8.94 30.00 -5.44
N ALA A 435 8.00 30.94 -5.47
CA ALA A 435 6.85 30.81 -6.35
C ALA A 435 7.37 30.67 -7.79
N GLY A 436 7.01 29.57 -8.47
CA GLY A 436 7.23 29.48 -9.92
C GLY A 436 6.56 30.67 -10.61
N PRO A 437 7.09 31.16 -11.75
CA PRO A 437 6.54 32.34 -12.39
C PRO A 437 5.04 32.18 -12.59
N GLY A 438 4.28 33.12 -12.04
CA GLY A 438 2.83 33.20 -12.17
C GLY A 438 2.45 33.32 -13.65
N GLY A 439 2.26 32.17 -14.29
CA GLY A 439 1.67 32.06 -15.61
C GLY A 439 0.19 32.39 -15.51
N SER A 440 -0.14 33.66 -15.64
CA SER A 440 -1.43 34.07 -16.17
C SER A 440 -1.56 33.50 -17.58
N GLY A 441 -2.56 32.64 -17.79
CA GLY A 441 -2.89 32.15 -19.13
C GLY A 441 -3.51 30.76 -19.15
N ASN A 442 -4.85 30.72 -19.20
CA ASN A 442 -5.61 29.59 -19.73
C ASN A 442 -5.02 29.07 -21.04
N LEU A 443 -4.37 27.90 -21.04
CA LEU A 443 -4.23 26.97 -22.16
C LEU A 443 -3.92 25.61 -21.50
N LEU A 444 -4.84 24.64 -21.45
CA LEU A 444 -5.21 23.79 -22.59
C LEU A 444 -6.58 23.14 -22.32
N ARG A 445 -7.44 23.21 -23.35
CA ARG A 445 -8.55 22.28 -23.60
C ARG A 445 -8.01 20.93 -24.06
#